data_AF-A0A1E3P0S4-F1
#
_entry.id   AF-A0A1E3P0S4-F1
#
_cell.length_a   1.000
_cell.length_b   1.000
_cell.length_c   1.000
_cell.angle_alpha   90.00
_cell.angle_beta   90.00
_cell.angle_gamma   90.00
#
_symmetry.space_group_name_H-M   'P 1'
#
loop_
_entity.id
_entity.type
_entity.pdbx_description
1 polymer ?
#
loop_
_entity_poly.entity_id
_entity_poly.type
_entity_poly.pdbx_seq_one_letter_code
_entity_poly.pdbx_strand_id
1 'polypeptide(L)' 'ERPFVCTVCGKAFARQHDRKRHEDLHSGKKRYECRGVLADGVTQWGCGKKFARTDALGRH' A
#
# COMPACT_ATOMS: atom_id res chain seq x y z
N GLU A 1 -23.31 -1.88 10.83
CA GLU A 1 -23.39 -0.66 9.99
C GLU A 1 -21.98 -0.26 9.53
N ARG A 2 -21.83 0.44 8.39
CA ARG A 2 -20.52 0.85 7.82
C ARG A 2 -20.45 2.38 7.75
N PRO A 3 -20.20 3.07 8.86
CA PRO A 3 -20.32 4.53 8.92
C PRO A 3 -19.19 5.26 8.18
N PHE A 4 -18.10 4.57 7.82
CA PHE A 4 -16.92 5.23 7.23
C PHE A 4 -16.96 5.17 5.71
N VAL A 5 -17.47 6.23 5.07
CA VAL A 5 -17.60 6.30 3.60
C VAL A 5 -16.43 7.05 2.99
N CYS A 6 -15.83 6.47 1.94
CA CYS A 6 -14.79 7.11 1.14
C CYS A 6 -15.36 8.29 0.35
N THR A 7 -14.70 9.44 0.47
CA THR A 7 -15.13 10.69 -0.17
C THR A 7 -14.87 10.74 -1.68
N VAL A 8 -13.99 9.88 -2.19
CA VAL A 8 -13.59 9.85 -3.60
C VAL A 8 -14.48 8.94 -4.45
N CYS A 9 -14.81 7.74 -3.97
CA CYS A 9 -15.59 6.76 -4.73
C CYS A 9 -16.87 6.28 -4.03
N GLY A 10 -17.20 6.84 -2.86
CA GLY A 10 -18.43 6.52 -2.14
C GLY A 10 -18.44 5.14 -1.46
N LYS A 11 -17.32 4.40 -1.45
CA LYS A 11 -17.26 3.07 -0.81
C LYS A 11 -17.36 3.17 0.70
N ALA A 12 -18.33 2.49 1.30
CA ALA A 12 -18.48 2.42 2.76
C ALA A 12 -17.48 1.42 3.38
N PHE A 13 -17.07 1.61 4.63
CA PHE A 13 -16.18 0.71 5.39
C PHE A 13 -16.68 0.56 6.82
N ALA A 14 -16.40 -0.59 7.43
CA ALA A 14 -16.77 -0.86 8.81
C ALA A 14 -15.86 -0.14 9.82
N ARG A 15 -14.62 0.19 9.42
CA ARG A 15 -13.62 0.83 10.28
C ARG A 15 -13.01 2.05 9.59
N GLN A 16 -12.67 3.05 10.39
CA GLN A 16 -12.05 4.29 9.89
C GLN A 16 -10.68 4.03 9.23
N HIS A 17 -9.85 3.15 9.82
CA HIS A 17 -8.53 2.84 9.26
C HIS A 17 -8.62 2.15 7.90
N ASP A 18 -9.67 1.34 7.67
CA ASP A 18 -9.89 0.69 6.39
C ASP A 18 -10.24 1.72 5.31
N ARG A 19 -11.14 2.67 5.63
CA ARG A 19 -11.44 3.80 4.74
C ARG A 19 -10.19 4.64 4.45
N LYS A 20 -9.45 5.04 5.49
CA LYS A 20 -8.25 5.88 5.33
C LYS A 20 -7.17 5.21 4.48
N ARG A 21 -6.92 3.92 4.71
CA ARG A 21 -6.00 3.10 3.90
C ARG A 21 -6.47 2.97 2.46
N HIS A 22 -7.77 2.89 2.23
CA HIS A 22 -8.35 2.90 0.89
C HIS A 22 -8.22 4.28 0.21
N GLU A 23 -8.40 5.38 0.93
CA GLU A 23 -8.19 6.74 0.42
C GLU A 23 -6.74 7.00 0.00
N ASP A 24 -5.75 6.41 0.69
CA ASP A 24 -4.34 6.47 0.29
C ASP A 24 -4.10 5.85 -1.11
N LEU A 25 -4.92 4.87 -1.53
CA LEU A 25 -4.85 4.27 -2.86
C LEU A 25 -5.30 5.28 -3.94
N HIS A 26 -6.31 6.10 -3.65
CA HIS A 26 -6.78 7.15 -4.55
C HIS A 26 -5.74 8.26 -4.73
N SER A 27 -5.03 8.62 -3.66
CA SER A 27 -3.92 9.58 -3.74
C SER A 27 -2.68 9.02 -4.45
N GLY A 28 -2.66 7.75 -4.85
CA GLY A 28 -1.52 7.14 -5.54
C GLY A 28 -0.25 7.08 -4.68
N LYS A 29 -0.35 7.20 -3.34
CA LYS A 29 0.79 7.17 -2.42
C LYS A 29 1.39 5.76 -2.36
N LYS A 30 2.27 5.43 -3.30
CA LYS A 30 3.03 4.17 -3.33
C LYS A 30 4.32 4.35 -2.55
N ARG A 31 4.24 4.12 -1.24
CA ARG A 31 5.36 4.33 -0.29
C ARG A 31 6.31 3.14 -0.23
N TYR A 32 5.87 1.96 -0.66
CA TYR A 32 6.57 0.71 -0.45
C TYR A 32 7.20 0.26 -1.77
N GLU A 33 8.51 0.34 -1.88
CA GLU A 33 9.24 -0.09 -3.07
C GLU A 33 9.84 -1.48 -2.85
N CYS A 34 9.77 -2.33 -3.88
CA CYS A 34 10.51 -3.59 -3.90
C CYS A 34 12.00 -3.30 -4.04
N ARG A 35 12.66 -3.35 -2.89
CA ARG A 35 14.11 -3.22 -2.74
C ARG A 35 14.59 -4.42 -1.93
N GLY A 36 15.13 -5.41 -2.63
CA GLY A 36 15.86 -6.51 -2.00
C GLY A 36 17.32 -6.09 -1.82
N VAL A 37 17.93 -6.57 -0.74
CA VAL A 37 19.38 -6.55 -0.57
C VAL A 37 19.79 -8.02 -0.55
N LEU A 38 20.68 -8.41 -1.45
CA LEU A 38 21.23 -9.77 -1.45
C LEU A 38 22.05 -9.98 -0.17
N ALA A 39 22.27 -11.25 0.20
CA ALA A 39 22.90 -11.61 1.48
C ALA A 39 24.34 -11.06 1.64
N ASP A 40 24.99 -10.64 0.55
CA ASP A 40 26.29 -9.96 0.56
C ASP A 40 26.24 -8.52 1.08
N GLY A 41 25.05 -7.94 1.27
CA GLY A 41 24.87 -6.61 1.86
C GLY A 41 25.27 -5.43 0.96
N VAL A 42 25.79 -5.69 -0.24
CA VAL A 42 26.27 -4.67 -1.18
C VAL A 42 25.39 -4.61 -2.43
N THR A 43 24.86 -5.75 -2.88
CA THR A 43 24.07 -5.84 -4.11
C THR A 43 22.59 -5.62 -3.83
N GLN A 44 22.11 -4.43 -4.18
CA GLN A 44 20.69 -4.09 -4.13
C GLN A 44 19.99 -4.58 -5.40
N TRP A 45 19.33 -5.73 -5.31
CA TRP A 45 18.46 -6.25 -6.37
C TRP A 45 17.00 -6.01 -5.98
N GLY A 46 16.34 -5.10 -6.68
CA GLY A 46 14.91 -4.84 -6.53
C GLY A 46 14.30 -4.53 -7.88
N CYS A 47 13.11 -5.05 -8.15
CA CYS A 47 12.48 -4.83 -9.45
C CYS A 47 11.87 -3.41 -9.61
N GLY A 48 12.09 -2.51 -8.63
CA GLY A 48 11.61 -1.12 -8.65
C GLY A 48 10.08 -0.97 -8.57
N LYS A 49 9.33 -2.04 -8.30
CA LYS A 49 7.86 -1.98 -8.21
C LYS A 49 7.46 -1.26 -6.94
N LYS A 50 6.61 -0.25 -7.10
CA LYS A 50 6.04 0.54 -6.00
C LYS A 50 4.63 0.05 -5.69
N PHE A 51 4.40 -0.24 -4.42
CA PHE A 51 3.16 -0.70 -3.84
C PHE A 51 2.61 0.36 -2.90
N ALA A 52 1.28 0.41 -2.83
CA ALA A 52 0.60 1.26 -1.87
C ALA A 52 0.59 0.65 -0.46
N ARG A 53 0.93 -0.65 -0.31
CA ARG A 53 0.86 -1.38 0.96
C ARG A 53 1.99 -2.42 1.10
N THR A 54 2.41 -2.68 2.34
CA THR A 54 3.43 -3.69 2.70
C THR A 54 3.00 -5.11 2.40
N ASP A 55 1.74 -5.48 2.64
CA ASP A 55 1.25 -6.85 2.38
C ASP A 55 1.18 -7.19 0.89
N ALA A 56 1.09 -6.18 0.04
CA ALA A 56 1.20 -6.34 -1.41
C ALA A 56 2.67 -6.46 -1.84
N LEU A 57 3.58 -5.77 -1.15
CA LEU A 57 5.02 -5.91 -1.34
C LEU A 57 5.54 -7.27 -0.84
N GLY A 58 5.05 -7.79 0.28
CA GLY A 58 5.50 -9.07 0.84
C GLY A 58 5.04 -10.31 0.04
N ARG A 59 4.01 -10.17 -0.81
CA ARG A 59 3.55 -11.19 -1.75
C ARG A 59 4.18 -11.06 -3.14
N HIS A 60 4.98 -10.02 -3.35
CA HIS A 60 5.62 -9.71 -4.60
C HIS A 60 7.05 -10.27 -4.62
#